data_AF-A0A4S3JF06-F1
#
_entry.id   AF-A0A4S3JF06-F1
#
_cell.length_a   1.000
_cell.length_b   1.000
_cell.length_c   1.000
_cell.angle_alpha   90.00
_cell.angle_beta   90.00
_cell.angle_gamma   90.00
#
_symmetry.space_group_name_H-M   'P 1'
#
loop_
_entity.id
_entity.type
_entity.pdbx_description
1 polymer ?
#
loop_
_entity_poly.entity_id
_entity_poly.type
_entity_poly.pdbx_seq_one_letter_code
_entity_poly.pdbx_strand_id
1 'polypeptide(L)'
;MASSDTSEQSHCSLRAVYSAPHSSHTFEHRLASPAASSDSPSENVKAKVAYLSELRKLVPTLQNDVNVFLTERMEEDKKLAEAQGRHISEQEAKEEENYGEEVVEDDA
;
A
#
# COMPACT_ATOMS: atom_id res chain seq x y z
N MET A 1 -39.29 -26.54 4.92
CA MET A 1 -38.68 -25.60 5.90
C MET A 1 -37.26 -26.09 6.12
N ALA A 2 -36.18 -25.39 5.79
CA ALA A 2 -35.95 -23.95 5.69
C ALA A 2 -35.13 -23.60 4.43
N SER A 3 -35.40 -22.42 3.90
CA SER A 3 -34.63 -21.75 2.86
C SER A 3 -33.33 -21.19 3.42
N SER A 4 -32.24 -21.28 2.66
CA SER A 4 -31.12 -20.35 2.78
C SER A 4 -30.77 -19.90 1.37
N ASP A 5 -31.41 -18.80 0.97
CA ASP A 5 -31.08 -18.03 -0.22
C ASP A 5 -29.72 -17.36 0.04
N THR A 6 -28.65 -17.97 -0.46
CA THR A 6 -27.34 -17.31 -0.51
C THR A 6 -27.31 -16.49 -1.79
N SER A 7 -28.00 -15.34 -1.78
CA SER A 7 -27.80 -14.31 -2.80
C SER A 7 -26.34 -13.83 -2.70
N GLU A 8 -25.49 -14.31 -3.61
CA GLU A 8 -24.12 -13.85 -3.76
C GLU A 8 -24.13 -12.35 -4.10
N GLN A 9 -24.02 -11.49 -3.08
CA GLN A 9 -23.68 -10.09 -3.29
C GLN A 9 -22.29 -10.04 -3.89
N SER A 10 -22.19 -9.72 -5.18
CA SER A 10 -20.92 -9.47 -5.87
C SER A 10 -20.26 -8.23 -5.24
N HIS A 11 -19.44 -8.44 -4.22
CA HIS A 11 -18.70 -7.38 -3.56
C HIS A 11 -17.56 -6.89 -4.46
N CYS A 12 -17.43 -5.58 -4.60
CA CYS A 12 -16.28 -4.96 -5.26
C CYS A 12 -15.18 -4.78 -4.21
N SER A 13 -13.91 -4.99 -4.59
CA SER A 13 -12.78 -4.72 -3.70
C SER A 13 -11.73 -3.83 -4.35
N LEU A 14 -11.15 -2.94 -3.54
CA LEU A 14 -9.94 -2.18 -3.87
C LEU A 14 -8.76 -2.98 -3.38
N ARG A 15 -7.86 -3.37 -4.30
CA ARG A 15 -6.76 -4.28 -4.01
C ARG A 15 -5.42 -3.73 -4.50
N ALA A 16 -4.39 -3.89 -3.69
CA ALA A 16 -2.99 -3.74 -4.08
C ALA A 16 -2.21 -5.01 -3.74
N VAL A 17 -1.20 -5.33 -4.55
CA VAL A 17 -0.37 -6.52 -4.36
C VAL A 17 1.09 -6.11 -4.40
N TYR A 18 1.79 -6.36 -3.30
CA TYR A 18 3.24 -6.33 -3.23
C TYR A 18 3.79 -7.71 -3.56
N SER A 19 4.80 -7.76 -4.42
CA SER A 19 5.48 -8.99 -4.82
C SER A 19 6.99 -8.78 -4.78
N ALA A 20 7.66 -9.64 -4.04
CA ALA A 20 9.11 -9.72 -3.94
C ALA A 20 9.58 -11.17 -4.19
N PRO A 21 10.88 -11.43 -4.39
CA PRO A 21 11.39 -12.76 -4.69
C PRO A 21 11.04 -13.84 -3.65
N HIS A 22 10.87 -13.45 -2.38
CA HIS A 22 10.65 -14.37 -1.27
C HIS A 22 9.40 -14.06 -0.43
N SER A 23 8.66 -12.99 -0.75
CA SER A 23 7.47 -12.59 -0.02
C SER A 23 6.45 -11.92 -0.94
N SER A 24 5.16 -12.07 -0.61
CA SER A 24 4.10 -11.28 -1.22
C SER A 24 3.12 -10.83 -0.14
N HIS A 25 2.48 -9.70 -0.37
CA HIS A 25 1.48 -9.15 0.53
C HIS A 25 0.33 -8.58 -0.29
N THR A 26 -0.91 -8.86 0.13
CA THR A 26 -2.10 -8.34 -0.53
C THR A 26 -2.84 -7.44 0.44
N PHE A 27 -3.05 -6.20 0.03
CA PHE A 27 -3.92 -5.25 0.69
C PHE A 27 -5.29 -5.31 0.03
N GLU A 28 -6.35 -5.43 0.81
CA GLU A 28 -7.71 -5.50 0.29
C GLU A 28 -8.69 -4.74 1.16
N HIS A 29 -9.44 -3.83 0.54
CA HIS A 29 -10.57 -3.13 1.17
C HIS A 29 -11.85 -3.45 0.42
N ARG A 30 -12.88 -3.84 1.16
CA ARG A 30 -14.21 -4.09 0.60
C ARG A 30 -14.90 -2.76 0.29
N LEU A 31 -15.54 -2.70 -0.88
CA LEU A 31 -16.37 -1.58 -1.32
C LEU A 31 -17.82 -2.04 -1.43
N ALA A 32 -18.75 -1.09 -1.28
CA ALA A 32 -20.12 -1.29 -1.72
C ALA A 32 -20.11 -1.66 -3.22
N SER A 33 -20.92 -2.64 -3.62
CA SER A 33 -21.02 -2.95 -5.04
C SER A 33 -21.74 -1.82 -5.77
N PRO A 34 -21.23 -1.30 -6.90
CA PRO A 34 -21.97 -0.37 -7.73
C PRO A 34 -23.10 -1.07 -8.51
N ALA A 35 -23.31 -2.39 -8.31
CA ALA A 35 -24.31 -3.20 -8.99
C ALA A 35 -25.73 -2.71 -8.70
N ALA A 36 -26.13 -1.72 -9.47
CA ALA A 36 -27.49 -1.28 -9.59
C ALA A 36 -28.23 -2.26 -10.48
N SER A 37 -29.14 -3.01 -9.87
CA SER A 37 -30.09 -3.92 -10.51
C SER A 37 -31.51 -3.36 -10.39
N SER A 38 -31.63 -2.03 -10.49
CA SER A 38 -32.90 -1.31 -10.42
C SER A 38 -33.17 -0.61 -11.76
N ASP A 39 -34.41 -0.74 -12.25
CA ASP A 39 -34.94 0.00 -13.40
C ASP A 39 -35.02 1.53 -13.14
N SER A 40 -34.74 1.98 -11.92
CA SER A 40 -34.76 3.40 -11.54
C SER A 40 -33.41 4.09 -11.76
N PRO A 41 -33.30 5.07 -12.68
CA PRO A 41 -32.07 5.83 -12.89
C PRO A 41 -31.60 6.60 -11.65
N SER A 42 -32.51 7.02 -10.77
CA SER A 42 -32.15 7.76 -9.55
C SER A 42 -31.41 6.89 -8.55
N GLU A 43 -31.82 5.63 -8.40
CA GLU A 43 -31.19 4.67 -7.48
C GLU A 43 -29.80 4.26 -7.98
N ASN A 44 -29.67 4.09 -9.30
CA ASN A 44 -28.38 3.87 -9.97
C ASN A 44 -27.38 5.01 -9.67
N VAL A 45 -27.81 6.27 -9.77
CA VAL A 45 -26.95 7.42 -9.47
C VAL A 45 -26.54 7.42 -8.00
N LYS A 46 -27.47 7.17 -7.07
CA LYS A 46 -27.16 7.10 -5.64
C LYS A 46 -26.14 6.00 -5.32
N ALA A 47 -26.32 4.81 -5.89
CA ALA A 47 -25.38 3.68 -5.71
C ALA A 47 -23.97 4.03 -6.22
N LYS A 48 -23.87 4.68 -7.39
CA LYS A 48 -22.59 5.13 -7.94
C LYS A 48 -21.93 6.21 -7.08
N VAL A 49 -22.70 7.18 -6.59
CA VAL A 49 -22.17 8.24 -5.70
C VAL A 49 -21.66 7.63 -4.40
N ALA A 50 -22.39 6.69 -3.80
CA ALA A 50 -21.95 5.97 -2.60
C ALA A 50 -20.63 5.22 -2.85
N TYR A 51 -20.59 4.39 -3.90
CA TYR A 51 -19.39 3.65 -4.30
C TYR A 51 -18.17 4.55 -4.50
N LEU A 52 -18.33 5.64 -5.27
CA LEU A 52 -17.23 6.58 -5.53
C LEU A 52 -16.79 7.33 -4.26
N SER A 53 -17.72 7.62 -3.35
CA SER A 53 -17.41 8.27 -2.09
C SER A 53 -16.60 7.36 -1.16
N GLU A 54 -16.88 6.05 -1.15
CA GLU A 54 -16.11 5.05 -0.40
C GLU A 54 -14.74 4.85 -1.03
N LEU A 55 -14.68 4.68 -2.36
CA LEU A 55 -13.43 4.53 -3.09
C LEU A 55 -12.49 5.71 -2.83
N ARG A 56 -13.00 6.94 -2.89
CA ARG A 56 -12.21 8.15 -2.62
C ARG A 56 -11.64 8.20 -1.20
N LYS A 57 -12.34 7.64 -0.21
CA LYS A 57 -11.87 7.57 1.18
C LYS A 57 -10.84 6.45 1.36
N LEU A 58 -11.04 5.31 0.72
CA LEU A 58 -10.20 4.12 0.90
C LEU A 58 -8.88 4.19 0.13
N VAL A 59 -8.82 4.88 -1.01
CA VAL A 59 -7.57 5.05 -1.77
C VAL A 59 -6.42 5.65 -0.92
N PRO A 60 -6.59 6.79 -0.23
CA PRO A 60 -5.52 7.33 0.61
C PRO A 60 -5.21 6.45 1.83
N THR A 61 -6.19 5.74 2.37
CA THR A 61 -5.95 4.73 3.43
C THR A 61 -5.07 3.61 2.92
N LEU A 62 -5.42 3.01 1.78
CA LEU A 62 -4.62 1.97 1.15
C LEU A 62 -3.20 2.45 0.83
N GLN A 63 -3.06 3.69 0.35
CA GLN A 63 -1.75 4.28 0.10
C GLN A 63 -0.92 4.37 1.39
N ASN A 64 -1.54 4.80 2.50
CA ASN A 64 -0.88 4.85 3.79
C ASN A 64 -0.45 3.46 4.25
N ASP A 65 -1.34 2.46 4.14
CA ASP A 65 -1.05 1.08 4.52
C ASP A 65 0.11 0.50 3.72
N VAL A 66 0.16 0.79 2.41
CA VAL A 66 1.28 0.42 1.53
C VAL A 66 2.58 1.11 1.96
N ASN A 67 2.54 2.41 2.25
CA ASN A 67 3.73 3.15 2.66
C ASN A 67 4.30 2.62 3.97
N VAL A 68 3.45 2.42 4.99
CA VAL A 68 3.86 1.84 6.28
C VAL A 68 4.50 0.47 6.07
N PHE A 69 3.83 -0.41 5.32
CA PHE A 69 4.35 -1.75 5.04
C PHE A 69 5.71 -1.72 4.34
N LEU A 70 5.89 -0.86 3.33
CA LEU A 70 7.16 -0.77 2.59
C LEU A 70 8.26 -0.19 3.47
N THR A 71 7.97 0.80 4.32
CA THR A 71 8.93 1.34 5.27
C THR A 71 9.41 0.28 6.26
N GLU A 72 8.48 -0.48 6.86
CA GLU A 72 8.82 -1.59 7.76
C GLU A 72 9.69 -2.64 7.07
N ARG A 73 9.36 -3.03 5.83
CA ARG A 73 10.16 -3.98 5.05
C ARG A 73 11.57 -3.45 4.74
N MET A 74 11.70 -2.19 4.38
CA MET A 74 13.02 -1.57 4.14
C MET A 74 13.89 -1.57 5.40
N GLU A 75 13.30 -1.29 6.56
CA GLU A 75 14.01 -1.33 7.84
C GLU A 75 14.45 -2.77 8.21
N GLU A 76 13.59 -3.76 7.97
CA GLU A 76 13.94 -5.17 8.15
C GLU A 76 15.07 -5.59 7.20
N ASP A 77 14.99 -5.21 5.92
CA ASP A 77 16.01 -5.51 4.93
C ASP A 77 17.35 -4.85 5.28
N LYS A 78 17.33 -3.60 5.77
CA LYS A 78 18.54 -2.90 6.26
C LYS A 78 19.18 -3.66 7.42
N LYS A 79 18.40 -4.04 8.43
CA LYS A 79 18.89 -4.83 9.59
C LYS A 79 19.45 -6.18 9.16
N LEU A 80 18.81 -6.85 8.21
CA LEU A 80 19.28 -8.14 7.67
C LEU A 80 20.60 -7.98 6.89
N ALA A 81 20.73 -6.92 6.09
CA ALA A 81 21.96 -6.62 5.37
C ALA A 81 23.12 -6.33 6.33
N GLU A 82 22.89 -5.49 7.35
CA GLU A 82 23.84 -5.19 8.42
C GLU A 82 24.27 -6.47 9.16
N ALA A 83 23.31 -7.33 9.54
CA ALA A 83 23.59 -8.60 10.23
C ALA A 83 24.38 -9.60 9.36
N GLN A 84 24.25 -9.53 8.04
CA GLN A 84 25.04 -10.33 7.09
C GLN A 84 26.43 -9.73 6.79
N GLY A 85 26.81 -8.66 7.48
CA GLY A 85 28.09 -7.97 7.25
C GLY A 85 28.15 -7.24 5.91
N ARG A 86 27.01 -7.09 5.20
CA ARG A 86 26.84 -6.07 4.16
C ARG A 86 26.60 -4.75 4.87
N HIS A 87 27.67 -4.24 5.47
CA HIS A 87 27.67 -2.95 6.12
C HIS A 87 27.42 -1.88 5.05
N ILE A 88 26.72 -0.81 5.45
CA ILE A 88 26.91 0.54 4.93
C ILE A 88 28.40 0.66 4.61
N SER A 89 28.76 0.79 3.33
CA SER A 89 30.18 0.77 2.95
C SER A 89 30.93 1.80 3.78
N GLU A 90 32.22 1.61 4.08
CA GLU A 90 33.00 2.62 4.82
C GLU A 90 32.89 4.02 4.19
N GLN A 91 32.60 4.06 2.89
CA GLN A 91 32.28 5.27 2.13
C GLN A 91 30.96 5.92 2.56
N GLU A 92 29.88 5.16 2.70
CA GLU A 92 28.57 5.70 3.13
C GLU A 92 28.60 6.13 4.61
N ALA A 93 29.37 5.43 5.47
CA ALA A 93 29.60 5.88 6.85
C ALA A 93 30.40 7.20 6.92
N LYS A 94 31.40 7.35 6.06
CA LYS A 94 32.21 8.58 5.95
C LYS A 94 31.42 9.75 5.34
N GLU A 95 30.53 9.46 4.41
CA GLU A 95 29.61 10.45 3.81
C GLU A 95 28.55 10.92 4.82
N GLU A 96 28.07 10.04 5.72
CA GLU A 96 27.20 10.41 6.84
C GLU A 96 27.93 11.25 7.92
N GLU A 97 29.18 10.91 8.25
CA GLU A 97 29.99 11.68 9.21
C GLU A 97 30.29 13.11 8.73
N ASN A 98 30.36 13.29 7.41
CA ASN A 98 30.61 14.59 6.78
C ASN A 98 29.32 15.39 6.50
N TYR A 99 28.16 14.91 6.92
CA TYR A 99 26.88 15.55 6.63
C TYR A 99 26.69 16.83 7.47
N GLY A 100 27.21 17.96 6.99
CA GLY A 100 27.10 19.27 7.64
C GLY A 100 28.33 20.16 7.55
N GLU A 101 29.47 19.64 7.07
CA GLU A 101 30.66 20.41 6.75
C GLU A 101 30.88 20.40 5.23
N GLU A 102 31.06 21.58 4.64
CA GLU A 102 31.53 21.68 3.25
C GLU A 102 32.98 21.17 3.22
N VAL A 103 33.18 19.91 2.80
CA VAL A 103 34.54 19.42 2.51
C VAL A 103 35.00 20.08 1.24
N VAL A 104 35.76 21.15 1.42
CA VAL A 104 36.58 21.73 0.37
C VAL A 104 37.69 20.71 0.12
N GLU A 105 37.60 19.96 -0.99
CA GLU A 105 38.73 19.18 -1.45
C GLU A 105 39.86 20.16 -1.84
N ASP A 106 40.88 20.27 -1.00
CA ASP A 106 42.12 20.95 -1.37
C ASP A 106 42.81 20.13 -2.46
N ASP A 107 42.67 20.60 -3.70
CA ASP A 107 43.39 20.10 -4.89
C ASP A 107 44.90 20.37 -4.70
N ALA A 108 45.70 19.30 -4.58
CA ALA A 108 47.16 19.34 -4.41
C ALA A 108 47.87 18.36 -5.35
#